data_AF-A0A382NXQ2-F1
#
_entry.id   AF-A0A382NXQ2-F1
#
_cell.length_a   1.000
_cell.length_b   1.000
_cell.length_c   1.000
_cell.angle_alpha   90.00
_cell.angle_beta   90.00
_cell.angle_gamma   90.00
#
_symmetry.space_group_name_H-M   'P 1'
#
loop_
_entity.id
_entity.type
_entity.pdbx_description
1 polymer ?
#
loop_
_entity_poly.entity_id
_entity_poly.type
_entity_poly.pdbx_seq_one_letter_code
_entity_poly.pdbx_strand_id
1 'polypeptide(L)'
;MINIIPTGASLGAEVRGLDLSRPLDPEVRDEVVAEWHRHQVLLFRDQDLDDEALIAFTGKIGEIQEAPDSDVTGGFGSYTDVPPAVTIISNIQKNGKPIGSLGHAEASWHTDMSFIETPPAGSVLYALQVPASGGNTGFCNMYAGYETLDADIKTRINGRHAIHDFTYTSAGVVRVGHEEVTDVRD
;
A
#
# COMPACT_ATOMS: atom_id res chain seq x y z
N MET A 1 -24.65 -10.10 3.53
CA MET A 1 -23.79 -11.08 2.85
C MET A 1 -23.06 -10.33 1.77
N ILE A 2 -21.74 -10.25 1.89
CA ILE A 2 -20.90 -9.58 0.90
C ILE A 2 -20.76 -10.47 -0.33
N ASN A 3 -20.57 -9.88 -1.51
CA ASN A 3 -20.37 -10.62 -2.74
C ASN A 3 -18.91 -10.47 -3.18
N ILE A 4 -18.19 -11.58 -3.23
CA ILE A 4 -16.78 -11.65 -3.62
C ILE A 4 -16.69 -12.14 -5.05
N ILE A 5 -16.13 -11.32 -5.93
CA ILE A 5 -15.98 -11.61 -7.35
C ILE A 5 -14.48 -11.67 -7.67
N PRO A 6 -13.88 -12.88 -7.73
CA PRO A 6 -12.47 -13.02 -8.10
C PRO A 6 -12.20 -12.45 -9.48
N THR A 7 -11.03 -11.84 -9.68
CA THR A 7 -10.63 -11.30 -10.99
C THR A 7 -10.41 -12.37 -12.05
N GLY A 8 -10.21 -13.63 -11.63
CA GLY A 8 -9.78 -14.74 -12.47
C GLY A 8 -8.27 -14.79 -12.71
N ALA A 9 -7.51 -13.80 -12.21
CA ALA A 9 -6.06 -13.81 -12.20
C ALA A 9 -5.51 -14.59 -10.98
N SER A 10 -4.18 -14.62 -10.82
CA SER A 10 -3.53 -15.29 -9.69
C SER A 10 -3.72 -14.58 -8.34
N LEU A 11 -4.25 -13.36 -8.34
CA LEU A 11 -4.60 -12.58 -7.15
C LEU A 11 -5.75 -11.63 -7.47
N GLY A 12 -6.41 -11.11 -6.45
CA GLY A 12 -7.37 -10.03 -6.55
C GLY A 12 -8.82 -10.48 -6.58
N ALA A 13 -9.67 -9.78 -5.82
CA ALA A 13 -11.12 -9.89 -5.93
C ALA A 13 -11.81 -8.54 -5.73
N GLU A 14 -12.94 -8.36 -6.39
CA GLU A 14 -13.85 -7.23 -6.14
C GLU A 14 -14.85 -7.62 -5.04
N VAL A 15 -15.05 -6.73 -4.07
CA VAL A 15 -16.04 -6.87 -3.01
C VAL A 15 -17.19 -5.92 -3.27
N ARG A 16 -18.42 -6.47 -3.34
CA ARG A 16 -19.66 -5.71 -3.51
C ARG A 16 -20.61 -5.89 -2.34
N GLY A 17 -21.47 -4.90 -2.15
CA GLY A 17 -22.52 -4.94 -1.12
C GLY A 17 -22.02 -4.59 0.28
N LEU A 18 -20.87 -3.91 0.37
CA LEU A 18 -20.31 -3.41 1.62
C LEU A 18 -20.07 -1.90 1.50
N ASP A 19 -20.54 -1.16 2.50
CA ASP A 19 -20.34 0.29 2.66
C ASP A 19 -19.35 0.50 3.81
N LEU A 20 -18.12 0.89 3.48
CA LEU A 20 -17.02 1.01 4.42
C LEU A 20 -17.14 2.26 5.31
N SER A 21 -18.07 3.18 5.01
CA SER A 21 -18.35 4.35 5.85
C SER A 21 -19.09 3.98 7.14
N ARG A 22 -19.62 2.75 7.22
CA ARG A 22 -20.42 2.27 8.34
C ARG A 22 -19.64 1.35 9.26
N PRO A 23 -20.07 1.22 10.53
CA PRO A 23 -19.53 0.20 11.42
C PRO A 23 -19.58 -1.18 10.79
N LEU A 24 -18.43 -1.85 10.78
CA LEU A 24 -18.28 -3.20 10.23
C LEU A 24 -18.65 -4.24 11.30
N ASP A 25 -19.66 -5.05 11.00
CA ASP A 25 -20.06 -6.19 11.82
C ASP A 25 -18.88 -7.19 11.96
N PRO A 26 -18.63 -7.77 13.15
CA PRO A 26 -17.46 -8.61 13.39
C PRO A 26 -17.35 -9.81 12.45
N GLU A 27 -18.47 -10.47 12.15
CA GLU A 27 -18.53 -11.62 11.25
C GLU A 27 -18.22 -11.21 9.80
N VAL A 28 -18.73 -10.05 9.36
CA VAL A 28 -18.39 -9.49 8.04
C VAL A 28 -16.92 -9.07 7.99
N ARG A 29 -16.38 -8.50 9.06
CA ARG A 29 -14.96 -8.16 9.17
C ARG A 29 -14.08 -9.41 9.03
N ASP A 30 -14.43 -10.49 9.72
CA ASP A 30 -13.69 -11.75 9.65
C ASP A 30 -13.74 -12.35 8.24
N GLU A 31 -14.89 -12.26 7.57
CA GLU A 31 -15.04 -12.66 6.16
C GLU A 31 -14.14 -11.81 5.24
N VAL A 32 -14.13 -10.49 5.40
CA VAL A 32 -13.26 -9.58 4.62
C VAL A 32 -11.77 -9.92 4.83
N VAL A 33 -11.34 -10.15 6.07
CA VAL A 33 -9.93 -10.50 6.36
C VAL A 33 -9.58 -11.86 5.75
N ALA A 34 -10.46 -12.85 5.86
CA ALA A 34 -10.23 -14.16 5.24
C ALA A 34 -10.12 -14.07 3.71
N GLU A 35 -11.00 -13.28 3.08
CA GLU A 35 -10.96 -13.05 1.64
C GLU A 35 -9.74 -12.23 1.21
N TRP A 36 -9.29 -11.30 2.05
CA TRP A 36 -8.05 -10.57 1.81
C TRP A 36 -6.83 -11.49 1.86
N HIS A 37 -6.73 -12.38 2.84
CA HIS A 37 -5.66 -13.38 2.87
C HIS A 37 -5.70 -14.32 1.66
N ARG A 38 -6.91 -14.68 1.20
CA ARG A 38 -7.09 -15.59 0.05
C ARG A 38 -6.71 -14.94 -1.28
N HIS A 39 -7.11 -13.69 -1.50
CA HIS A 39 -6.92 -13.00 -2.78
C HIS A 39 -5.75 -12.03 -2.79
N GLN A 40 -5.14 -11.75 -1.64
CA GLN A 40 -4.03 -10.83 -1.40
C GLN A 40 -4.36 -9.34 -1.65
N VAL A 41 -5.30 -9.04 -2.54
CA VAL A 41 -5.80 -7.70 -2.86
C VAL A 41 -7.32 -7.74 -2.96
N LEU A 42 -7.98 -6.81 -2.28
CA LEU A 42 -9.42 -6.61 -2.39
C LEU A 42 -9.71 -5.22 -2.97
N LEU A 43 -10.68 -5.15 -3.87
CA LEU A 43 -11.15 -3.91 -4.48
C LEU A 43 -12.58 -3.63 -4.04
N PHE A 44 -12.78 -2.53 -3.33
CA PHE A 44 -14.09 -2.04 -2.93
C PHE A 44 -14.49 -0.91 -3.89
N ARG A 45 -15.60 -1.09 -4.61
CA ARG A 45 -16.14 -0.08 -5.53
C ARG A 45 -17.16 0.82 -4.83
N ASP A 46 -17.37 2.00 -5.39
CA ASP A 46 -18.45 2.92 -5.01
C ASP A 46 -18.46 3.31 -3.53
N GLN A 47 -17.27 3.60 -2.99
CA GLN A 47 -17.08 4.04 -1.60
C GLN A 47 -16.97 5.57 -1.53
N ASP A 48 -17.65 6.17 -0.55
CA ASP A 48 -17.58 7.58 -0.19
C ASP A 48 -17.12 7.67 1.27
N LEU A 49 -15.84 7.94 1.49
CA LEU A 49 -15.19 7.89 2.80
C LEU A 49 -14.56 9.23 3.11
N ASP A 50 -14.82 9.74 4.31
CA ASP A 50 -13.95 10.73 4.92
C ASP A 50 -12.74 10.06 5.60
N ASP A 51 -11.81 10.87 6.11
CA ASP A 51 -10.60 10.38 6.76
C ASP A 51 -10.93 9.53 8.00
N GLU A 52 -11.96 9.90 8.77
CA GLU A 52 -12.38 9.16 9.96
C GLU A 52 -12.91 7.76 9.61
N ALA A 53 -13.73 7.64 8.56
CA ALA A 53 -14.23 6.37 8.05
C ALA A 53 -13.11 5.49 7.49
N LEU A 54 -12.17 6.07 6.73
CA LEU A 54 -11.02 5.34 6.21
C LEU A 54 -10.14 4.77 7.34
N ILE A 55 -9.85 5.59 8.34
CA ILE A 55 -9.09 5.19 9.54
C ILE A 55 -9.86 4.14 10.32
N ALA A 56 -11.17 4.34 10.53
CA ALA A 56 -12.01 3.39 11.25
C ALA A 56 -12.04 2.03 10.58
N PHE A 57 -12.24 1.96 9.26
CA PHE A 57 -12.20 0.70 8.52
C PHE A 57 -10.82 0.04 8.62
N THR A 58 -9.74 0.79 8.42
CA THR A 58 -8.36 0.29 8.54
C THR A 58 -8.10 -0.31 9.92
N GLY A 59 -8.52 0.39 10.98
CA GLY A 59 -8.41 -0.07 12.37
C GLY A 59 -9.28 -1.29 12.71
N LYS A 60 -10.27 -1.65 11.87
CA LYS A 60 -11.04 -2.89 12.04
C LYS A 60 -10.39 -4.10 11.42
N ILE A 61 -9.59 -3.90 10.37
CA ILE A 61 -8.91 -4.99 9.67
C ILE A 61 -7.49 -5.25 10.22
N GLY A 62 -6.87 -4.27 10.87
CA GLY A 62 -5.54 -4.42 11.50
C GLY A 62 -5.13 -3.23 12.37
N GLU A 63 -3.96 -3.34 12.99
CA GLU A 63 -3.32 -2.22 13.69
C GLU A 63 -2.78 -1.20 12.67
N ILE A 64 -2.97 0.09 12.95
CA ILE A 64 -2.54 1.17 12.07
C ILE A 64 -1.09 1.52 12.37
N GLN A 65 -0.23 1.38 11.37
CA GLN A 65 1.12 1.89 11.39
C GLN A 65 1.12 3.35 10.91
N GLU A 66 1.58 4.28 11.74
CA GLU A 66 1.77 5.67 11.34
C GLU A 66 2.91 5.79 10.31
N ALA A 67 2.78 6.75 9.39
CA ALA A 67 3.79 6.99 8.36
C ALA A 67 5.12 7.46 8.99
N PRO A 68 6.29 7.07 8.44
CA PRO A 68 7.58 7.54 8.94
C PRO A 68 7.69 9.08 8.94
N ASP A 69 8.29 9.65 9.98
CA ASP A 69 8.44 11.11 10.17
C ASP A 69 9.02 11.86 8.97
N SER A 70 9.88 11.21 8.17
CA SER A 70 10.49 11.82 6.97
C SER A 70 9.49 12.10 5.84
N ASP A 71 8.38 11.34 5.77
CA ASP A 71 7.29 11.59 4.83
C ASP A 71 6.37 12.73 5.31
N VAL A 72 6.33 12.97 6.62
CA VAL A 72 5.48 13.99 7.28
C VAL A 72 6.17 15.36 7.37
N THR A 73 7.51 15.39 7.50
CA THR A 73 8.24 16.61 7.90
C THR A 73 9.26 17.14 6.89
N GLY A 74 9.61 16.39 5.83
CA GLY A 74 10.85 16.63 5.08
C GLY A 74 10.76 17.20 3.66
N GLY A 75 9.72 16.90 2.87
CA GLY A 75 9.77 17.26 1.44
C GLY A 75 8.60 16.85 0.55
N PHE A 76 7.61 16.17 1.12
CA PHE A 76 6.34 15.86 0.47
C PHE A 76 5.28 16.73 1.12
N GLY A 77 4.35 17.30 0.35
CA GLY A 77 3.46 18.34 0.85
C GLY A 77 2.77 17.93 2.14
N SER A 78 3.13 18.54 3.28
CA SER A 78 2.40 18.31 4.52
C SER A 78 1.05 19.01 4.38
N TYR A 79 -0.01 18.21 4.27
CA TYR A 79 -1.32 18.72 4.59
C TYR A 79 -1.43 18.65 6.12
N THR A 80 -1.38 19.80 6.78
CA THR A 80 -1.54 19.91 8.24
C THR A 80 -2.92 19.50 8.73
N ASP A 81 -3.86 19.24 7.81
CA ASP A 81 -5.26 18.99 8.13
C ASP A 81 -5.72 17.56 7.82
N VAL A 82 -4.80 16.61 7.58
CA VAL A 82 -5.12 15.17 7.59
C VAL A 82 -4.59 14.49 8.85
N PRO A 83 -5.28 13.47 9.39
CA PRO A 83 -4.80 12.73 10.54
C PRO A 83 -3.44 12.05 10.26
N PRO A 84 -2.55 11.89 11.27
CA PRO A 84 -1.23 11.25 11.11
C PRO A 84 -1.28 9.81 10.54
N ALA A 85 -2.42 9.14 10.70
CA ALA A 85 -2.68 7.81 10.15
C ALA A 85 -2.86 7.78 8.62
N VAL A 86 -2.93 8.94 7.94
CA VAL A 86 -3.22 9.05 6.51
C VAL A 86 -2.08 9.72 5.77
N THR A 87 -1.59 9.06 4.70
CA THR A 87 -0.62 9.65 3.78
C THR A 87 -1.29 10.03 2.47
N ILE A 88 -1.14 11.29 2.04
CA ILE A 88 -1.66 11.77 0.75
C ILE A 88 -0.65 11.44 -0.35
N ILE A 89 -1.06 10.61 -1.32
CA ILE A 89 -0.32 10.37 -2.57
C ILE A 89 -0.94 11.25 -3.65
N SER A 90 -0.18 12.20 -4.22
CA SER A 90 -0.74 13.14 -5.18
C SER A 90 0.29 13.79 -6.10
N ASN A 91 -0.10 14.00 -7.35
CA ASN A 91 0.60 14.85 -8.31
C ASN A 91 0.07 16.30 -8.36
N ILE A 92 -0.95 16.64 -7.57
CA ILE A 92 -1.57 17.96 -7.57
C ILE A 92 -0.66 18.94 -6.83
N GLN A 93 -0.58 20.16 -7.38
CA GLN A 93 0.09 21.29 -6.74
C GLN A 93 -0.90 22.42 -6.47
N LYS A 94 -0.78 23.05 -5.30
CA LYS A 94 -1.54 24.23 -4.90
C LYS A 94 -0.55 25.35 -4.56
N ASN A 95 -0.69 26.50 -5.21
CA ASN A 95 0.22 27.64 -5.04
C ASN A 95 1.71 27.27 -5.24
N GLY A 96 2.01 26.40 -6.20
CA GLY A 96 3.37 25.93 -6.51
C GLY A 96 3.96 24.94 -5.52
N LYS A 97 3.16 24.41 -4.58
CA LYS A 97 3.57 23.38 -3.62
C LYS A 97 2.79 22.08 -3.84
N PRO A 98 3.44 20.91 -3.85
CA PRO A 98 2.74 19.62 -3.85
C PRO A 98 1.77 19.51 -2.67
N ILE A 99 0.64 18.85 -2.86
CA ILE A 99 -0.32 18.57 -1.78
C ILE A 99 -0.14 17.18 -1.16
N GLY A 100 0.81 16.39 -1.66
CA GLY A 100 1.10 15.03 -1.20
C GLY A 100 2.48 14.56 -1.65
N SER A 101 2.72 13.25 -1.48
CA SER A 101 3.96 12.56 -1.82
C SER A 101 3.92 11.85 -3.16
N LEU A 102 5.09 11.34 -3.59
CA LEU A 102 5.39 10.58 -4.82
C LEU A 102 5.16 11.31 -6.16
N GLY A 103 4.28 12.31 -6.22
CA GLY A 103 4.09 13.11 -7.43
C GLY A 103 3.52 12.30 -8.60
N HIS A 104 4.10 12.48 -9.79
CA HIS A 104 3.64 11.86 -11.05
C HIS A 104 4.63 10.82 -11.61
N ALA A 105 5.68 10.48 -10.87
CA ALA A 105 6.66 9.50 -11.30
C ALA A 105 6.06 8.08 -11.28
N GLU A 106 6.60 7.21 -12.14
CA GLU A 106 6.30 5.77 -12.07
C GLU A 106 6.93 5.19 -10.79
N ALA A 107 6.12 4.47 -10.01
CA ALA A 107 6.61 3.73 -8.86
C ALA A 107 7.27 2.43 -9.33
N SER A 108 8.47 2.16 -8.83
CA SER A 108 9.14 0.86 -9.01
C SER A 108 8.35 -0.25 -8.32
N TRP A 109 8.48 -1.51 -8.75
CA TRP A 109 7.97 -2.64 -7.99
C TRP A 109 8.55 -2.65 -6.57
N HIS A 110 7.70 -2.66 -5.55
CA HIS A 110 8.09 -2.60 -4.15
C HIS A 110 7.08 -3.31 -3.25
N THR A 111 7.52 -3.55 -2.00
CA THR A 111 6.65 -3.88 -0.87
C THR A 111 6.77 -2.74 0.14
N ASP A 112 5.63 -2.19 0.55
CA ASP A 112 5.57 -1.06 1.49
C ASP A 112 6.33 -1.37 2.77
N MET A 113 7.21 -0.43 3.14
CA MET A 113 7.99 -0.46 4.38
C MET A 113 8.77 -1.76 4.63
N SER A 114 9.19 -2.47 3.58
CA SER A 114 10.00 -3.69 3.72
C SER A 114 11.37 -3.49 4.41
N PHE A 115 11.77 -2.24 4.65
CA PHE A 115 13.00 -1.85 5.36
C PHE A 115 12.86 -1.78 6.89
N ILE A 116 11.67 -1.92 7.47
CA ILE A 116 11.49 -1.99 8.94
C ILE A 116 11.46 -3.45 9.42
N GLU A 117 11.76 -3.66 10.71
CA GLU A 117 11.87 -5.01 11.30
C GLU A 117 10.58 -5.83 11.20
N THR A 118 9.43 -5.19 11.41
CA THR A 118 8.11 -5.80 11.24
C THR A 118 7.31 -4.98 10.23
N PRO A 119 7.41 -5.28 8.92
CA PRO A 119 6.66 -4.57 7.88
C PRO A 119 5.15 -4.69 8.08
N PRO A 120 4.37 -3.72 7.60
CA PRO A 120 2.91 -3.79 7.64
C PRO A 120 2.41 -5.00 6.85
N ALA A 121 1.35 -5.64 7.35
CA ALA A 121 0.71 -6.76 6.68
C ALA A 121 0.05 -6.36 5.34
N GLY A 122 -0.31 -5.08 5.20
CA GLY A 122 -0.85 -4.51 3.98
C GLY A 122 -1.15 -3.02 4.10
N SER A 123 -1.68 -2.46 3.02
CA SER A 123 -1.99 -1.04 2.88
C SER A 123 -3.43 -0.86 2.39
N VAL A 124 -4.12 0.16 2.88
CA VAL A 124 -5.43 0.59 2.36
C VAL A 124 -5.22 1.86 1.54
N LEU A 125 -5.56 1.81 0.25
CA LEU A 125 -5.46 2.94 -0.66
C LEU A 125 -6.85 3.35 -1.14
N TYR A 126 -7.23 4.60 -0.86
CA TYR A 126 -8.51 5.17 -1.26
C TYR A 126 -8.34 6.23 -2.37
N ALA A 127 -9.04 6.05 -3.48
CA ALA A 127 -8.90 6.90 -4.66
C ALA A 127 -9.87 8.09 -4.61
N LEU A 128 -9.33 9.30 -4.39
CA LEU A 128 -10.10 10.55 -4.37
C LEU A 128 -10.27 11.18 -5.76
N GLN A 129 -9.18 11.20 -6.56
CA GLN A 129 -9.17 11.73 -7.92
C GLN A 129 -8.34 10.82 -8.80
N VAL A 130 -8.94 10.33 -9.89
CA VAL A 130 -8.31 9.37 -10.82
C VAL A 130 -8.19 10.02 -12.19
N PRO A 131 -7.02 9.96 -12.86
CA PRO A 131 -6.88 10.49 -14.21
C PRO A 131 -7.73 9.71 -15.21
N ALA A 132 -8.14 10.35 -16.30
CA ALA A 132 -8.95 9.71 -17.36
C ALA A 132 -8.22 8.54 -18.06
N SER A 133 -6.88 8.51 -17.98
CA SER A 133 -6.04 7.45 -18.54
C SER A 133 -4.70 7.38 -17.78
N GLY A 134 -4.13 6.19 -17.65
CA GLY A 134 -2.90 5.95 -16.89
C GLY A 134 -3.16 5.87 -15.38
N GLY A 135 -2.11 5.98 -14.57
CA GLY A 135 -2.23 5.89 -13.11
C GLY A 135 -2.65 4.50 -12.61
N ASN A 136 -2.40 3.45 -13.40
CA ASN A 136 -2.71 2.09 -13.01
C ASN A 136 -1.79 1.62 -11.88
N THR A 137 -2.34 0.89 -10.91
CA THR A 137 -1.57 0.19 -9.88
C THR A 137 -1.46 -1.29 -10.26
N GLY A 138 -0.24 -1.78 -10.45
CA GLY A 138 0.05 -3.19 -10.67
C GLY A 138 0.29 -3.93 -9.34
N PHE A 139 -0.18 -5.17 -9.25
CA PHE A 139 0.08 -6.06 -8.12
C PHE A 139 0.69 -7.37 -8.62
N CYS A 140 1.61 -7.96 -7.85
CA CYS A 140 2.30 -9.20 -8.19
C CYS A 140 2.08 -10.26 -7.12
N ASN A 141 1.69 -11.48 -7.52
CA ASN A 141 1.55 -12.59 -6.58
C ASN A 141 2.91 -13.23 -6.33
N MET A 142 3.56 -12.85 -5.22
CA MET A 142 4.87 -13.39 -4.86
C MET A 142 4.83 -14.86 -4.42
N TYR A 143 3.68 -15.37 -3.92
CA TYR A 143 3.51 -16.80 -3.65
C TYR A 143 3.51 -17.60 -4.96
N ALA A 144 2.68 -17.19 -5.92
CA ALA A 144 2.66 -17.83 -7.24
C ALA A 144 4.01 -17.68 -7.95
N GLY A 145 4.63 -16.50 -7.85
CA GLY A 145 5.97 -16.24 -8.36
C GLY A 145 6.99 -17.25 -7.81
N TYR A 146 7.06 -17.41 -6.49
CA TYR A 146 7.92 -18.40 -5.86
C TYR A 146 7.57 -19.83 -6.30
N GLU A 147 6.28 -20.20 -6.31
CA GLU A 147 5.87 -21.56 -6.64
C GLU A 147 6.22 -21.99 -8.07
N THR A 148 6.24 -21.05 -9.00
CA THR A 148 6.62 -21.29 -10.41
C THR A 148 8.13 -21.35 -10.66
N LEU A 149 8.97 -21.04 -9.67
CA LEU A 149 10.43 -21.16 -9.83
C LEU A 149 10.87 -22.61 -10.00
N ASP A 150 11.90 -22.82 -10.81
CA ASP A 150 12.60 -24.09 -10.93
C ASP A 150 13.18 -24.53 -9.57
N ALA A 151 13.26 -25.85 -9.37
CA ALA A 151 13.65 -26.44 -8.09
C ALA A 151 15.10 -26.09 -7.67
N ASP A 152 15.98 -25.87 -8.64
CA ASP A 152 17.37 -25.45 -8.40
C ASP A 152 17.43 -23.99 -7.89
N ILE A 153 16.59 -23.10 -8.44
CA ILE A 153 16.46 -21.72 -7.95
C ILE A 153 15.89 -21.73 -6.53
N LYS A 154 14.79 -22.45 -6.28
CA LYS A 154 14.22 -22.60 -4.92
C LYS A 154 15.27 -23.06 -3.92
N THR A 155 16.06 -24.08 -4.30
CA THR A 155 17.16 -24.59 -3.48
C THR A 155 18.24 -23.53 -3.22
N ARG A 156 18.62 -22.76 -4.23
CA ARG A 156 19.67 -21.73 -4.14
C ARG A 156 19.30 -20.57 -3.22
N ILE A 157 18.03 -20.16 -3.24
CA ILE A 157 17.53 -19.02 -2.45
C ILE A 157 17.04 -19.42 -1.06
N ASN A 158 16.83 -20.72 -0.79
CA ASN A 158 16.43 -21.21 0.52
C ASN A 158 17.44 -20.80 1.62
N GLY A 159 16.94 -20.22 2.70
CA GLY A 159 17.76 -19.72 3.82
C GLY A 159 18.57 -18.45 3.52
N ARG A 160 18.38 -17.83 2.36
CA ARG A 160 18.97 -16.52 2.04
C ARG A 160 18.11 -15.39 2.58
N HIS A 161 18.75 -14.26 2.86
CA HIS A 161 18.11 -13.04 3.33
C HIS A 161 18.43 -11.91 2.35
N ALA A 162 17.47 -10.99 2.19
CA ALA A 162 17.65 -9.73 1.49
C ALA A 162 17.73 -8.60 2.52
N ILE A 163 18.57 -7.59 2.24
CA ILE A 163 18.63 -6.37 3.04
C ILE A 163 17.82 -5.31 2.29
N HIS A 164 16.89 -4.70 2.99
CA HIS A 164 16.01 -3.65 2.47
C HIS A 164 16.40 -2.34 3.14
N ASP A 165 16.70 -1.33 2.32
CA ASP A 165 17.20 -0.04 2.79
C ASP A 165 16.14 1.05 2.62
N PHE A 166 16.15 2.03 3.53
CA PHE A 166 15.17 3.10 3.60
C PHE A 166 15.50 4.29 2.69
N THR A 167 16.74 4.40 2.20
CA THR A 167 17.28 5.61 1.56
C THR A 167 16.44 6.10 0.39
N TYR A 168 15.86 5.20 -0.40
CA TYR A 168 15.10 5.55 -1.59
C TYR A 168 13.59 5.38 -1.37
N THR A 169 12.83 6.33 -1.91
CA THR A 169 11.37 6.19 -2.08
C THR A 169 11.05 5.20 -3.21
N SER A 170 9.79 4.76 -3.29
CA SER A 170 9.31 3.91 -4.41
C SER A 170 9.41 4.59 -5.77
N ALA A 171 9.53 5.92 -5.82
CA ALA A 171 9.82 6.70 -7.03
C ALA A 171 11.33 6.79 -7.36
N GLY A 172 12.20 6.13 -6.61
CA GLY A 172 13.65 6.13 -6.84
C GLY A 172 14.37 7.40 -6.39
N VAL A 173 13.72 8.23 -5.56
CA VAL A 173 14.28 9.48 -5.04
C VAL A 173 14.86 9.26 -3.65
N VAL A 174 16.08 9.78 -3.39
CA VAL A 174 16.70 9.78 -2.06
C VAL A 174 15.84 10.58 -1.08
N ARG A 175 15.53 9.98 0.07
CA ARG A 175 14.75 10.62 1.14
C ARG A 175 15.50 11.80 1.73
N VAL A 176 14.74 12.80 2.16
CA VAL A 176 15.31 14.03 2.73
C VAL A 176 16.11 13.70 3.99
N GLY A 177 17.34 14.19 4.04
CA GLY A 177 18.25 13.96 5.15
C GLY A 177 19.03 12.65 5.06
N HIS A 178 19.00 11.94 3.93
CA HIS A 178 19.80 10.74 3.68
C HIS A 178 20.80 10.96 2.55
N GLU A 179 21.92 10.26 2.61
CA GLU A 179 22.94 10.23 1.55
C GLU A 179 22.69 9.04 0.62
N GLU A 180 23.25 9.12 -0.58
CA GLU A 180 23.15 8.03 -1.56
C GLU A 180 23.79 6.75 -1.02
N VAL A 181 23.05 5.63 -1.05
CA VAL A 181 23.55 4.31 -0.65
C VAL A 181 23.70 3.43 -1.88
N THR A 182 24.94 3.06 -2.20
CA THR A 182 25.27 2.19 -3.33
C THR A 182 25.43 0.72 -2.95
N ASP A 183 25.66 0.44 -1.66
CA ASP A 183 25.73 -0.91 -1.09
C ASP A 183 25.01 -0.94 0.25
N VAL A 184 23.88 -1.66 0.31
CA VAL A 184 23.02 -1.74 1.51
C VAL A 184 23.60 -2.62 2.63
N ARG A 185 24.81 -3.15 2.44
CA ARG A 185 25.52 -3.97 3.45
C ARG A 185 26.47 -3.17 4.33
N ASP A 186 26.81 -1.96 3.90
CA ASP A 186 27.71 -1.04 4.62
C ASP A 186 26.95 -0.29 5.72
#